data_AF-A0A3B8M3A1-F1
#
_entry.id   AF-A0A3B8M3A1-F1
#
_cell.length_a   1.000
_cell.length_b   1.000
_cell.length_c   1.000
_cell.angle_alpha   90.00
_cell.angle_beta   90.00
_cell.angle_gamma   90.00
#
_symmetry.space_group_name_H-M   'P 1'
#
loop_
_entity.id
_entity.type
_entity.pdbx_description
1 polymer ?
#
loop_
_entity_poly.entity_id
_entity_poly.type
_entity_poly.pdbx_seq_one_letter_code
_entity_poly.pdbx_strand_id
1 'polypeptide(L)'
;NPRAIHIRLLEGEVSNVESCTVIGDFQVVDLPSGLVAGSPIEVQYGYDRSGHINVSAKELVGGTEASVEIHWTDGIDDTALTEFARLARDYDVD
;
A
#
# COMPACT_ATOMS: atom_id res chain seq x y z
N ASN A 1 -9.51 -25.42 3.82
CA ASN A 1 -8.10 -25.04 3.64
C ASN A 1 -8.05 -23.76 2.82
N PRO A 2 -7.57 -22.62 3.37
CA PRO A 2 -7.45 -21.39 2.61
C PRO A 2 -6.51 -21.61 1.42
N ARG A 3 -6.83 -21.01 0.27
CA ARG A 3 -6.00 -21.04 -0.96
C ARG A 3 -5.35 -19.71 -1.27
N ALA A 4 -5.82 -18.65 -0.63
CA ALA A 4 -5.27 -17.31 -0.77
C ALA A 4 -5.46 -16.52 0.52
N ILE A 5 -4.61 -15.52 0.71
CA ILE A 5 -4.75 -14.46 1.72
C ILE A 5 -4.96 -13.15 0.99
N HIS A 6 -5.97 -12.38 1.38
CA HIS A 6 -6.24 -11.05 0.84
C HIS A 6 -5.77 -10.00 1.83
N ILE A 7 -4.91 -9.10 1.38
CA ILE A 7 -4.38 -7.99 2.17
C ILE A 7 -4.91 -6.69 1.57
N ARG A 8 -5.64 -5.92 2.39
CA ARG A 8 -6.15 -4.61 2.04
C ARG A 8 -5.39 -3.55 2.81
N LEU A 9 -4.93 -2.54 2.09
CA LEU A 9 -4.19 -1.41 2.63
C LEU A 9 -5.13 -0.23 2.81
N LEU A 10 -5.00 0.43 3.95
CA LEU A 10 -5.86 1.51 4.40
C LEU A 10 -4.99 2.65 4.92
N GLU A 11 -5.36 3.88 4.60
CA GLU A 11 -4.73 5.10 5.12
C GLU A 11 -5.78 5.94 5.85
N GLY A 12 -5.42 6.45 7.03
CA GLY A 12 -6.27 7.30 7.83
C GLY A 12 -5.63 7.65 9.17
N GLU A 13 -6.00 8.80 9.71
CA GLU A 13 -5.49 9.29 11.00
C GLU A 13 -6.36 8.86 12.19
N VAL A 14 -7.38 8.03 11.94
CA VAL A 14 -8.38 7.62 12.92
C VAL A 14 -8.30 6.11 13.19
N SER A 15 -8.66 5.71 14.41
CA SER A 15 -8.68 4.30 14.82
C SER A 15 -9.85 3.50 14.23
N ASN A 16 -10.88 4.18 13.72
CA ASN A 16 -11.99 3.52 13.05
C ASN A 16 -11.60 3.15 11.62
N VAL A 17 -11.39 1.84 11.38
CA VAL A 17 -11.04 1.27 10.08
C VAL A 17 -12.06 1.62 8.98
N GLU A 18 -13.35 1.73 9.32
CA GLU A 18 -14.40 2.06 8.34
C GLU A 18 -14.32 3.52 7.84
N SER A 19 -13.56 4.36 8.56
CA SER A 19 -13.34 5.76 8.18
C SER A 19 -12.00 5.98 7.47
N CYS A 20 -11.20 4.92 7.28
CA CYS A 20 -9.96 5.00 6.51
C CYS A 20 -10.23 4.84 5.01
N THR A 21 -9.38 5.47 4.20
CA THR A 21 -9.39 5.34 2.74
C THR A 21 -8.66 4.08 2.32
N VAL A 22 -9.25 3.29 1.42
CA VAL A 22 -8.56 2.15 0.83
C VAL A 22 -7.60 2.66 -0.24
N ILE A 23 -6.32 2.35 -0.07
CA ILE A 23 -5.25 2.81 -0.98
C ILE A 23 -4.80 1.70 -1.94
N GLY A 24 -5.16 0.45 -1.66
CA GLY A 24 -4.93 -0.68 -2.55
C GLY A 24 -5.10 -2.03 -1.86
N ASP A 25 -4.94 -3.10 -2.63
CA ASP A 25 -5.01 -4.46 -2.13
C ASP A 25 -4.26 -5.43 -3.03
N PHE A 26 -3.84 -6.55 -2.46
CA PHE A 26 -3.20 -7.64 -3.20
C PHE A 26 -3.44 -8.98 -2.51
N GLN A 27 -3.16 -10.07 -3.22
CA GLN A 27 -3.39 -11.42 -2.73
C GLN A 27 -2.13 -12.27 -2.81
N VAL A 28 -1.87 -13.02 -1.74
CA VAL A 28 -0.96 -14.18 -1.79
C VAL A 28 -1.81 -15.37 -2.20
N VAL A 29 -1.62 -15.87 -3.42
CA VAL A 29 -2.36 -17.02 -3.98
C VAL A 29 -1.51 -18.30 -3.91
N ASP A 30 -2.08 -19.44 -4.29
CA ASP A 30 -1.36 -20.73 -4.35
C ASP A 30 -0.71 -21.16 -3.03
N LEU A 31 -1.43 -20.93 -1.92
CA LEU A 31 -0.99 -21.36 -0.60
C LEU A 31 -0.89 -22.89 -0.52
N PRO A 32 0.12 -23.41 0.22
CA PRO A 32 0.29 -24.85 0.39
C PRO A 32 -0.94 -25.48 1.06
N SER A 33 -1.26 -26.70 0.63
CA SER A 33 -2.25 -27.52 1.31
C SER A 33 -1.76 -27.90 2.72
N GLY A 34 -2.63 -27.83 3.73
CA GLY A 34 -2.29 -28.25 5.09
C GLY A 34 -1.82 -27.15 6.05
N LEU A 35 -1.95 -25.87 5.68
CA LEU A 35 -1.79 -24.77 6.65
C LEU A 35 -2.77 -24.92 7.81
N VAL A 36 -2.22 -24.92 9.01
CA VAL A 36 -2.98 -24.98 10.25
C VAL A 36 -3.47 -23.58 10.63
N ALA A 37 -4.56 -23.51 11.39
CA ALA A 37 -4.96 -22.23 11.97
C ALA A 37 -3.83 -21.69 12.85
N GLY A 38 -3.45 -20.42 12.63
CA GLY A 38 -2.31 -19.80 13.32
C GLY A 38 -0.97 -19.93 12.59
N SER A 39 -0.92 -20.51 11.38
CA SER A 39 0.27 -20.43 10.53
C SER A 39 0.72 -18.96 10.37
N PRO A 40 2.01 -18.65 10.59
CA PRO A 40 2.48 -17.27 10.61
C PRO A 40 2.62 -16.70 9.19
N ILE A 41 2.17 -15.46 9.05
CA ILE A 41 2.32 -14.64 7.83
C ILE A 41 3.19 -13.45 8.19
N GLU A 42 4.29 -13.29 7.48
CA GLU A 42 5.12 -12.09 7.57
C GLU A 42 4.58 -11.05 6.60
N VAL A 43 4.38 -9.82 7.08
CA VAL A 43 3.99 -8.68 6.25
C VAL A 43 5.05 -7.61 6.44
N GLN A 44 5.64 -7.15 5.33
CA GLN A 44 6.57 -6.04 5.33
C GLN A 44 5.95 -4.90 4.53
N TYR A 45 6.00 -3.69 5.07
CA TYR A 45 5.52 -2.49 4.39
C TYR A 45 6.44 -1.32 4.68
N GLY A 46 6.53 -0.39 3.73
CA GLY A 46 7.33 0.81 3.90
C GLY A 46 7.13 1.80 2.77
N TYR A 47 7.49 3.05 3.05
CA TYR A 47 7.53 4.11 2.07
C TYR A 47 8.92 4.16 1.43
N ASP A 48 8.96 4.34 0.12
CA ASP A 48 10.19 4.69 -0.58
C ASP A 48 10.45 6.21 -0.50
N ARG A 49 11.53 6.66 -1.13
CA ARG A 49 11.89 8.09 -1.15
C ARG A 49 10.92 8.96 -1.96
N SER A 50 10.15 8.35 -2.86
CA SER A 50 9.15 8.99 -3.71
C SER A 50 7.78 9.11 -3.01
N GLY A 51 7.61 8.44 -1.86
CA GLY A 51 6.34 8.35 -1.15
C GLY A 51 5.47 7.18 -1.62
N HIS A 52 5.96 6.32 -2.52
CA HIS A 52 5.25 5.11 -2.91
C HIS A 52 5.30 4.08 -1.78
N ILE A 53 4.20 3.37 -1.60
CA ILE A 53 4.11 2.33 -0.58
C ILE A 53 4.48 1.01 -1.23
N ASN A 54 5.52 0.38 -0.69
CA ASN A 54 5.88 -0.99 -1.02
C ASN A 54 5.35 -1.90 0.07
N VAL A 55 4.62 -2.94 -0.32
CA VAL A 55 4.11 -3.96 0.60
C VAL A 55 4.39 -5.35 0.05
N SER A 56 4.80 -6.25 0.93
CA SER A 56 4.96 -7.67 0.65
C SER A 56 4.35 -8.50 1.77
N ALA A 57 3.86 -9.67 1.42
CA ALA A 57 3.43 -10.65 2.38
C ALA A 57 3.94 -12.04 1.99
N LYS A 58 4.36 -12.79 3.00
CA LYS A 58 4.94 -14.11 2.86
C LYS A 58 4.35 -15.06 3.90
N GLU A 59 3.80 -16.16 3.40
CA GLU A 59 3.42 -17.30 4.23
C GLU A 59 4.70 -18.09 4.57
N LEU A 60 4.99 -18.31 5.86
CA LEU A 60 6.32 -18.78 6.28
C LEU A 60 6.52 -20.31 6.26
N VAL A 61 5.46 -21.11 6.14
CA VAL A 61 5.54 -22.58 6.09
C VAL A 61 5.95 -23.07 4.71
N GLY A 62 5.28 -22.60 3.66
CA GLY A 62 5.56 -22.91 2.26
C GLY A 62 6.42 -21.87 1.54
N GLY A 63 6.53 -20.66 2.11
CA GLY A 63 7.33 -19.58 1.54
C GLY A 63 6.65 -18.81 0.41
N THR A 64 5.37 -19.09 0.12
CA THR A 64 4.60 -18.40 -0.92
C THR A 64 4.46 -16.93 -0.56
N GLU A 65 4.77 -16.05 -1.51
CA GLU A 65 4.79 -14.60 -1.30
C GLU A 65 4.14 -13.84 -2.45
N ALA A 66 3.69 -12.63 -2.15
CA ALA A 66 3.26 -11.65 -3.13
C ALA A 66 3.68 -10.24 -2.65
N SER A 67 3.88 -9.33 -3.59
CA SER A 67 4.16 -7.93 -3.31
C SER A 67 3.49 -7.02 -4.32
N VAL A 68 3.27 -5.78 -3.91
CA VAL A 68 2.77 -4.71 -4.78
C VAL A 68 3.40 -3.38 -4.37
N GLU A 69 3.62 -2.52 -5.36
CA GLU A 69 3.95 -1.12 -5.16
C GLU A 69 2.70 -0.29 -5.46
N ILE A 70 2.34 0.61 -4.54
CA ILE A 70 1.18 1.48 -4.65
C ILE A 70 1.65 2.92 -4.85
N HIS A 71 1.25 3.49 -5.98
CA HIS A 71 1.45 4.90 -6.31
C HIS A 71 0.23 5.67 -5.80
N TRP A 72 0.25 6.04 -4.53
CA TRP A 72 -0.84 6.79 -3.89
C TRP A 72 -0.48 8.28 -3.87
N THR A 73 -1.25 9.11 -4.57
CA THR A 73 -0.92 10.53 -4.85
C THR A 73 -1.83 11.53 -4.14
N ASP A 74 -2.55 11.13 -3.08
CA ASP A 74 -3.67 11.89 -2.47
C ASP A 74 -3.31 13.25 -1.82
N GLY A 75 -2.14 13.81 -2.11
CA GLY A 75 -1.76 15.17 -1.73
C GLY A 75 -1.47 16.13 -2.90
N ILE A 76 -1.18 15.63 -4.10
CA ILE A 76 -0.83 16.47 -5.26
C ILE A 76 -1.38 15.80 -6.52
N ASP A 77 -2.59 16.18 -6.90
CA ASP A 77 -3.06 15.93 -8.27
C ASP A 77 -2.09 16.63 -9.25
N ASP A 78 -1.80 16.03 -10.41
CA ASP A 78 -0.94 16.65 -11.44
C ASP A 78 -1.42 18.08 -11.79
N THR A 79 -2.72 18.34 -11.66
CA THR A 79 -3.30 19.68 -11.79
C THR A 79 -2.82 20.62 -10.70
N ALA A 80 -2.81 20.18 -9.43
CA ALA A 80 -2.27 20.96 -8.33
C ALA A 80 -0.77 21.23 -8.51
N LEU A 81 0.00 20.23 -8.96
CA LEU A 81 1.43 20.40 -9.26
C LEU A 81 1.67 21.46 -10.35
N THR A 82 0.84 21.43 -11.40
CA THR A 82 0.90 22.40 -12.50
C THR A 82 0.59 23.82 -12.02
N GLU A 83 -0.43 23.98 -11.18
CA GLU A 83 -0.79 25.27 -10.60
C GLU A 83 0.28 25.77 -9.62
N PHE A 84 0.86 24.92 -8.78
CA PHE A 84 2.00 25.29 -7.93
C PHE A 84 3.23 25.70 -8.76
N ALA A 85 3.54 24.97 -9.83
CA ALA A 85 4.65 25.30 -10.73
C ALA A 85 4.41 26.63 -11.46
N ARG A 86 3.17 26.95 -11.80
CA ARG A 86 2.79 28.25 -12.37
C ARG A 86 2.94 29.36 -11.33
N LEU A 87 2.36 29.20 -10.15
CA LEU A 87 2.45 30.18 -9.05
C LEU A 87 3.91 30.46 -8.65
N ALA A 88 4.76 29.43 -8.62
CA ALA A 88 6.17 29.58 -8.31
C ALA A 88 6.97 30.33 -9.41
N ARG A 89 6.54 30.23 -10.68
CA ARG A 89 7.14 31.02 -11.79
C ARG A 89 6.65 32.47 -11.78
N ASP A 90 5.40 32.69 -11.42
CA ASP A 90 4.78 34.02 -11.39
C ASP A 90 5.11 34.81 -10.09
N TYR A 91 5.74 34.15 -9.10
CA TYR A 91 6.26 34.78 -7.89
C TYR A 91 7.62 35.44 -8.15
N ASP A 92 7.61 36.57 -8.86
CA ASP A 92 8.73 37.51 -8.90
C ASP A 92 8.48 38.57 -7.82
N VAL A 93 9.38 38.65 -6.82
CA VAL A 93 9.31 39.66 -5.76
C VAL A 93 10.27 40.78 -6.15
N ASP A 94 9.71 41.90 -6.62
CA ASP A 94 10.42 43.18 -6.69
C ASP A 94 10.78 43.69 -5.27
#